data_AF-A0AAW5JNE3-F1
#
_entry.id   AF-A0AAW5JNE3-F1
#
_cell.length_a   1.000
_cell.length_b   1.000
_cell.length_c   1.000
_cell.angle_alpha   90.00
_cell.angle_beta   90.00
_cell.angle_gamma   90.00
#
_symmetry.space_group_name_H-M   'P 1'
#
loop_
_entity.id
_entity.type
_entity.pdbx_description
1 polymer ?
#
loop_
_entity_poly.entity_id
_entity_poly.type
_entity_poly.pdbx_seq_one_letter_code
_entity_poly.pdbx_strand_id
1 'polypeptide(L)'
;MTKETITYTDLNGVQRTEDFYFDLSKPEIVKMQASAKGGYDVQLKSIAASPNGALIMEFFENFIKTAYGEKSDDGRRFMKSEEISRGFMETPAYEVLFEKLVADAGAASEFVNRVMRANGNKQAAPIASN
;
A
#
# COMPACT_ATOMS: atom_id res chain seq x y z
N MET A 1 1.76 5.34 8.45
CA MET A 1 2.87 4.71 7.71
C MET A 1 2.96 3.23 8.07
N THR A 2 2.80 2.37 7.06
CA THR A 2 3.02 0.92 7.10
C THR A 2 4.43 0.61 6.61
N LYS A 3 5.10 -0.37 7.21
CA LYS A 3 6.44 -0.83 6.83
C LYS A 3 6.34 -2.29 6.40
N GLU A 4 6.88 -2.62 5.23
CA GLU A 4 7.07 -3.99 4.77
C GLU A 4 8.56 -4.28 4.67
N THR A 5 9.03 -5.28 5.40
CA THR A 5 10.40 -5.78 5.28
C THR A 5 10.40 -6.89 4.23
N ILE A 6 11.09 -6.68 3.12
CA ILE A 6 11.06 -7.58 1.96
C ILE A 6 12.46 -8.14 1.74
N THR A 7 12.56 -9.47 1.71
CA THR A 7 13.77 -10.19 1.30
C THR A 7 13.64 -10.55 -0.18
N TYR A 8 14.64 -10.18 -0.98
CA TYR A 8 14.67 -10.43 -2.42
C TYR A 8 16.11 -10.59 -2.91
N THR A 9 16.27 -11.17 -4.10
CA THR A 9 17.56 -11.22 -4.80
C THR A 9 17.60 -10.09 -5.81
N ASP A 10 18.63 -9.24 -5.72
CA ASP A 10 18.78 -8.12 -6.66
C ASP A 10 19.22 -8.58 -8.06
N LEU A 11 19.27 -7.64 -9.00
CA LEU A 11 19.68 -7.91 -10.39
C LEU A 11 21.15 -8.37 -10.53
N ASN A 12 21.96 -8.30 -9.46
CA ASN A 12 23.33 -8.80 -9.41
C ASN A 12 23.42 -10.17 -8.72
N GLY A 13 22.29 -10.79 -8.34
CA GLY A 13 22.26 -12.06 -7.64
C GLY A 13 22.54 -11.96 -6.13
N VAL A 14 22.56 -10.77 -5.55
CA VAL A 14 22.81 -10.55 -4.12
C VAL A 14 21.49 -10.54 -3.35
N GLN A 15 21.40 -11.36 -2.31
CA GLN A 15 20.25 -11.34 -1.41
C GLN A 15 20.27 -10.05 -0.55
N ARG A 16 19.15 -9.33 -0.57
CA ARG A 16 18.91 -8.13 0.22
C ARG A 16 17.68 -8.31 1.10
N THR A 17 17.65 -7.62 2.22
CA THR A 17 16.47 -7.47 3.08
C THR A 17 16.36 -6.00 3.43
N GLU A 18 15.33 -5.35 2.92
CA GLU A 18 15.15 -3.90 3.01
C GLU A 18 13.75 -3.55 3.50
N ASP A 19 13.63 -2.38 4.12
CA ASP A 19 12.37 -1.84 4.63
C ASP A 19 11.76 -0.87 3.60
N PHE A 20 10.53 -1.16 3.17
CA PHE A 20 9.75 -0.35 2.24
C PHE A 20 8.55 0.25 2.95
N TYR A 21 8.24 1.51 2.65
CA TYR A 21 7.22 2.27 3.37
C TYR A 21 6.02 2.59 2.48
N PHE A 22 4.83 2.44 3.06
CA PHE A 22 3.56 2.66 2.39
C PHE A 22 2.65 3.54 3.25
N ASP A 23 2.13 4.62 2.70
CA ASP A 23 1.20 5.51 3.39
C ASP A 23 0.26 6.25 2.44
N LEU A 24 -1.00 6.36 2.85
CA LEU A 24 -2.00 7.19 2.20
C LEU A 24 -2.48 8.25 3.18
N SER A 25 -2.24 9.53 2.88
CA SER A 25 -2.72 10.63 3.71
C SER A 25 -4.25 10.64 3.81
N LYS A 26 -4.79 11.29 4.84
CA LYS A 26 -6.25 11.40 5.03
C LYS A 26 -6.98 11.92 3.78
N PRO A 27 -6.51 12.97 3.07
CA PRO A 27 -7.13 13.40 1.83
C PRO A 27 -7.12 12.36 0.72
N GLU A 28 -6.04 11.57 0.59
CA GLU A 28 -5.94 10.51 -0.41
C GLU A 28 -6.91 9.36 -0.11
N ILE A 29 -7.04 8.97 1.15
CA ILE A 29 -8.02 7.98 1.60
C ILE A 29 -9.44 8.46 1.27
N VAL A 30 -9.78 9.71 1.60
CA VAL A 30 -11.10 10.29 1.30
C VAL A 30 -11.35 10.34 -0.20
N LYS A 31 -10.36 10.78 -0.99
CA LYS A 31 -10.47 10.81 -2.46
C LYS A 31 -10.69 9.42 -3.03
N MET A 32 -9.96 8.42 -2.54
CA MET A 32 -10.08 7.04 -2.99
C MET A 32 -11.45 6.44 -2.65
N GLN A 33 -11.95 6.71 -1.42
CA GLN A 33 -13.30 6.31 -1.01
C GLN A 33 -14.39 6.98 -1.85
N ALA A 34 -14.22 8.25 -2.23
CA ALA A 34 -15.16 8.99 -3.08
C ALA A 34 -15.13 8.53 -4.56
N SER A 35 -13.97 8.12 -5.08
CA SER A 35 -13.84 7.63 -6.45
C SER A 35 -14.35 6.21 -6.67
N ALA A 36 -14.38 5.39 -5.62
CA ALA A 36 -14.90 4.03 -5.69
C ALA A 36 -16.44 4.03 -5.68
N LYS A 37 -17.08 3.54 -6.75
CA LYS A 37 -18.55 3.35 -6.78
C LYS A 37 -18.96 2.40 -5.65
N GLY A 38 -19.63 2.92 -4.63
CA GLY A 38 -20.04 2.18 -3.43
C GLY A 38 -19.03 2.18 -2.28
N GLY A 39 -17.91 2.91 -2.40
CA GLY A 39 -16.87 2.99 -1.39
C GLY A 39 -15.77 1.94 -1.57
N TYR A 40 -14.62 2.20 -0.95
CA TYR A 40 -13.41 1.37 -1.13
C TYR A 40 -13.58 -0.07 -0.60
N ASP A 41 -14.34 -0.26 0.50
CA ASP A 41 -14.62 -1.58 1.05
C ASP A 41 -15.40 -2.47 0.08
N VAL A 42 -16.29 -1.88 -0.72
CA VAL A 42 -17.04 -2.59 -1.76
C VAL A 42 -16.11 -2.95 -2.92
N GLN A 43 -15.20 -2.05 -3.30
CA GLN A 43 -14.20 -2.34 -4.32
C GLN A 43 -13.27 -3.48 -3.90
N LEU A 44 -12.76 -3.48 -2.67
CA LEU A 44 -11.89 -4.54 -2.16
C LEU A 44 -12.60 -5.91 -2.12
N LYS A 45 -13.86 -5.95 -1.68
CA LYS A 45 -14.67 -7.19 -1.72
C LYS A 45 -14.92 -7.66 -3.15
N SER A 46 -15.19 -6.73 -4.07
CA SER A 46 -15.39 -7.03 -5.49
C SER A 46 -14.13 -7.62 -6.11
N ILE A 47 -12.96 -7.03 -5.83
CA ILE A 47 -11.65 -7.53 -6.29
C ILE A 47 -11.36 -8.92 -5.70
N ALA A 48 -11.58 -9.13 -4.39
CA ALA A 48 -11.36 -10.42 -3.74
C ALA A 48 -12.29 -11.53 -4.27
N ALA A 49 -13.50 -11.18 -4.72
CA ALA A 49 -14.45 -12.11 -5.31
C ALA A 49 -14.35 -12.22 -6.84
N SER A 50 -13.49 -11.40 -7.47
CA SER A 50 -13.38 -11.32 -8.92
C SER A 50 -12.66 -12.55 -9.48
N PRO A 51 -13.24 -13.28 -10.45
CA PRO A 51 -12.51 -14.29 -11.20
C PRO A 51 -11.56 -13.68 -12.24
N ASN A 52 -11.62 -12.36 -12.44
CA ASN A 52 -10.81 -11.65 -13.42
C ASN A 52 -9.48 -11.23 -12.80
N GLY A 53 -8.45 -12.04 -13.02
CA GLY A 53 -7.09 -11.78 -12.55
C GLY A 53 -6.51 -10.44 -13.02
N ALA A 54 -6.88 -9.96 -14.21
CA ALA A 54 -6.38 -8.68 -14.72
C ALA A 54 -6.85 -7.49 -13.86
N LEU A 55 -8.09 -7.52 -13.37
CA LEU A 55 -8.60 -6.48 -12.47
C LEU A 55 -7.93 -6.52 -11.09
N ILE A 56 -7.60 -7.73 -10.61
CA ILE A 56 -6.87 -7.91 -9.35
C ILE A 56 -5.46 -7.31 -9.47
N MET A 57 -4.78 -7.64 -10.58
CA MET A 57 -3.44 -7.14 -10.89
C MET A 57 -3.43 -5.60 -10.99
N GLU A 58 -4.31 -5.02 -11.79
CA GLU A 58 -4.42 -3.58 -11.96
C GLU A 58 -4.72 -2.85 -10.64
N PHE A 59 -5.58 -3.44 -9.80
CA PHE A 59 -5.90 -2.87 -8.50
C PHE A 59 -4.67 -2.81 -7.59
N PHE A 60 -3.95 -3.94 -7.43
CA PHE A 60 -2.78 -3.97 -6.54
C PHE A 60 -1.63 -3.13 -7.07
N GLU A 61 -1.38 -3.15 -8.38
CA GLU A 61 -0.37 -2.30 -9.00
C GLU A 61 -0.64 -0.82 -8.67
N ASN A 62 -1.86 -0.35 -8.93
CA ASN A 62 -2.25 1.03 -8.66
C ASN A 62 -2.22 1.37 -7.16
N PHE A 63 -2.65 0.45 -6.30
CA PHE A 63 -2.66 0.65 -4.86
C PHE A 63 -1.25 0.77 -4.28
N ILE A 64 -0.37 -0.18 -4.62
CA ILE A 64 1.05 -0.16 -4.23
C ILE A 64 1.71 1.13 -4.72
N LYS A 65 1.55 1.47 -6.01
CA LYS A 65 2.10 2.68 -6.60
C LYS A 65 1.68 3.95 -5.87
N THR A 66 0.40 4.06 -5.52
CA THR A 66 -0.16 5.25 -4.85
C THR A 66 0.25 5.35 -3.38
N ALA A 67 0.41 4.20 -2.72
CA ALA A 67 0.78 4.13 -1.32
C ALA A 67 2.30 4.25 -1.09
N TYR A 68 3.12 3.82 -2.04
CA TYR A 68 4.58 3.80 -1.87
C TYR A 68 5.16 5.22 -1.76
N GLY A 69 6.16 5.36 -0.90
CA GLY A 69 6.92 6.59 -0.75
C GLY A 69 8.12 6.42 0.17
N GLU A 70 8.93 7.47 0.22
CA GLU A 70 10.14 7.50 1.05
C GLU A 70 9.96 8.48 2.20
N LYS A 71 10.33 8.05 3.40
CA LYS A 71 10.36 8.93 4.56
C LYS A 71 11.61 9.81 4.45
N SER A 72 11.44 11.14 4.57
CA SER A 72 12.59 12.05 4.60
C SER A 72 13.47 11.81 5.83
N ASP A 73 14.77 12.10 5.72
CA ASP A 73 15.73 11.93 6.82
C ASP A 73 15.34 12.68 8.10
N ASP A 74 14.77 13.89 7.93
CA ASP A 74 14.25 14.70 9.03
C ASP A 74 12.89 14.19 9.59
N GLY A 75 12.32 13.17 8.97
CA GLY A 75 11.06 12.54 9.32
C GLY A 75 9.82 13.39 9.11
N ARG A 76 9.93 14.57 8.48
CA ARG A 76 8.83 15.53 8.32
C ARG A 76 7.94 15.25 7.12
N ARG A 77 8.44 14.49 6.14
CA ARG A 77 7.76 14.24 4.87
C ARG A 77 7.70 12.76 4.58
N PHE A 78 6.57 12.35 4.03
CA PHE A 78 6.45 11.12 3.27
C PHE A 78 6.42 11.51 1.80
N MET A 79 7.55 11.35 1.14
CA MET A 79 7.81 11.82 -0.21
C MET A 79 7.21 10.82 -1.19
N LYS A 80 6.26 11.29 -1.98
CA LYS A 80 5.62 10.53 -3.05
C LYS A 80 5.75 11.28 -4.35
N SER A 81 6.17 10.59 -5.39
CA SER A 81 6.23 11.06 -6.76
C SER A 81 6.15 9.87 -7.71
N GLU A 82 5.84 10.13 -8.98
CA GLU A 82 5.88 9.08 -10.01
C GLU A 82 7.26 8.43 -10.09
N GLU A 83 8.33 9.22 -9.97
CA GLU A 83 9.70 8.72 -9.98
C GLU A 83 10.00 7.80 -8.79
N ILE A 84 9.62 8.19 -7.56
CA ILE A 84 9.83 7.37 -6.35
C ILE A 84 9.07 6.05 -6.48
N SER A 85 7.80 6.10 -6.86
CA SER A 85 6.96 4.90 -7.02
C SER A 85 7.47 3.99 -8.14
N ARG A 86 7.84 4.56 -9.29
CA ARG A 86 8.41 3.80 -10.42
C ARG A 86 9.72 3.13 -10.03
N GLY A 87 10.61 3.85 -9.33
CA GLY A 87 11.88 3.30 -8.87
C GLY A 87 11.70 2.04 -8.03
N PHE A 88 10.69 2.00 -7.15
CA PHE A 88 10.33 0.79 -6.42
C PHE A 88 9.72 -0.30 -7.30
N MET A 89 8.78 0.06 -8.19
CA MET A 89 8.11 -0.90 -9.07
C MET A 89 9.06 -1.60 -10.06
N GLU A 90 10.23 -1.01 -10.33
CA GLU A 90 11.29 -1.58 -11.16
C GLU A 90 12.23 -2.52 -10.36
N THR A 91 11.97 -2.78 -9.07
CA THR A 91 12.79 -3.66 -8.23
C THR A 91 12.23 -5.07 -8.10
N PRO A 92 13.07 -6.10 -7.88
CA PRO A 92 12.57 -7.43 -7.53
C PRO A 92 11.84 -7.46 -6.17
N ALA A 93 12.02 -6.46 -5.30
CA ALA A 93 11.25 -6.33 -4.07
C ALA A 93 9.76 -6.08 -4.35
N TYR A 94 9.45 -5.30 -5.39
CA TYR A 94 8.08 -5.11 -5.85
C TYR A 94 7.46 -6.42 -6.34
N GLU A 95 8.20 -7.22 -7.12
CA GLU A 95 7.73 -8.52 -7.60
C GLU A 95 7.34 -9.43 -6.43
N VAL A 96 8.22 -9.56 -5.43
CA VAL A 96 7.95 -10.36 -4.21
C VAL A 96 6.71 -9.86 -3.47
N LEU A 97 6.54 -8.54 -3.33
CA LEU A 97 5.36 -7.98 -2.69
C LEU A 97 4.11 -8.28 -3.51
N PHE A 98 4.14 -8.00 -4.81
CA PHE A 98 3.01 -8.14 -5.70
C PHE A 98 2.52 -9.59 -5.77
N GLU A 99 3.44 -10.55 -5.95
CA GLU A 99 3.12 -11.98 -5.93
C GLU A 99 2.47 -12.39 -4.61
N LYS A 100 2.99 -11.92 -3.47
CA LYS A 100 2.40 -12.18 -2.16
C LYS A 100 0.95 -11.68 -2.08
N LEU A 101 0.66 -10.47 -2.56
CA LEU A 101 -0.70 -9.91 -2.50
C LEU A 101 -1.67 -10.60 -3.47
N VAL A 102 -1.18 -11.08 -4.62
CA VAL A 102 -2.04 -11.78 -5.59
C VAL A 102 -2.28 -13.24 -5.18
N ALA A 103 -1.30 -13.89 -4.55
CA ALA A 103 -1.40 -15.29 -4.15
C ALA A 103 -2.14 -15.51 -2.82
N ASP A 104 -2.09 -14.55 -1.90
CA ASP A 104 -2.69 -14.65 -0.56
C ASP A 104 -3.67 -13.50 -0.29
N ALA A 105 -4.96 -13.82 -0.42
CA ALA A 105 -6.05 -12.87 -0.16
C ALA A 105 -6.07 -12.35 1.30
N GLY A 106 -5.60 -13.14 2.26
CA GLY A 106 -5.48 -12.73 3.66
C GLY A 106 -4.38 -11.67 3.82
N ALA A 107 -3.18 -11.97 3.32
CA ALA A 107 -2.05 -11.03 3.31
C ALA A 107 -2.41 -9.73 2.58
N ALA A 108 -3.13 -9.84 1.46
CA ALA A 108 -3.59 -8.70 0.68
C ALA A 108 -4.57 -7.81 1.46
N SER A 109 -5.58 -8.41 2.08
CA SER A 109 -6.55 -7.69 2.91
C SER A 109 -5.86 -7.00 4.08
N GLU A 110 -4.93 -7.68 4.75
CA GLU A 110 -4.17 -7.10 5.85
C GLU A 110 -3.31 -5.92 5.41
N PHE A 111 -2.57 -6.05 4.30
CA PHE A 111 -1.73 -4.99 3.76
C PHE A 111 -2.55 -3.74 3.45
N VAL A 112 -3.64 -3.91 2.69
CA VAL A 112 -4.57 -2.83 2.35
C VAL A 112 -5.14 -2.18 3.62
N ASN A 113 -5.61 -2.97 4.57
CA ASN A 113 -6.15 -2.46 5.83
C ASN A 113 -5.11 -1.69 6.64
N ARG A 114 -3.84 -2.16 6.70
CA ARG A 114 -2.76 -1.44 7.38
C ARG A 114 -2.53 -0.08 6.74
N VAL A 115 -2.35 -0.03 5.42
CA VAL A 115 -2.11 1.23 4.68
C VAL A 115 -3.28 2.21 4.85
N MET A 116 -4.53 1.73 4.80
CA MET A 116 -5.73 2.56 4.97
C MET A 116 -5.94 3.03 6.41
N ARG A 117 -5.64 2.19 7.41
CA ARG A 117 -5.83 2.53 8.84
C ARG A 117 -4.66 3.29 9.44
N ALA A 118 -3.48 3.25 8.81
CA ALA A 118 -2.29 3.92 9.34
C ALA A 118 -2.47 5.45 9.47
N ASN A 119 -3.50 6.03 8.85
CA ASN A 119 -3.94 7.42 9.05
C ASN A 119 -5.36 7.57 9.64
N GLY A 120 -6.04 6.46 9.92
CA GLY A 120 -7.35 6.40 10.58
C GLY A 120 -7.30 6.11 12.09
N ASN A 121 -6.20 5.54 12.60
CA ASN A 121 -6.01 5.22 14.03
C ASN A 121 -4.64 5.67 14.56
N LYS A 122 -4.43 6.99 14.65
CA LYS A 122 -4.13 7.53 15.98
C LYS A 122 -5.50 7.81 16.57
N GLN A 123 -5.91 6.97 17.52
CA GLN A 123 -7.05 7.19 18.39
C GLN A 123 -7.16 8.69 18.67
N ALA A 124 -8.22 9.33 18.16
CA ALA A 124 -8.71 10.50 18.84
C ALA A 124 -8.98 10.01 20.26
N ALA A 125 -8.17 10.44 21.22
CA ALA A 125 -8.54 10.31 22.62
C ALA A 125 -9.98 10.81 22.74
N PRO A 126 -10.86 10.13 23.49
CA PRO A 126 -12.21 10.60 23.69
C PRO A 126 -12.10 12.05 24.16
N ILE A 127 -12.69 12.96 23.39
CA ILE A 127 -12.82 14.35 23.78
C ILE A 127 -13.67 14.28 25.05
N ALA A 128 -13.01 14.45 26.20
CA ALA A 128 -13.69 14.46 27.48
C ALA A 128 -14.77 15.54 27.41
N SER A 129 -16.01 15.10 27.58
CA SER A 129 -17.16 15.99 27.73
C SER A 129 -16.92 16.88 28.94
N ASN A 130 -16.99 18.20 28.74
CA ASN A 130 -17.29 19.18 29.77
C ASN A 130 -18.57 19.89 29.39
#